data_AF-A0A537ENQ1-F1
#
_entry.id   AF-A0A537ENQ1-F1
#
_cell.length_a   1.000
_cell.length_b   1.000
_cell.length_c   1.000
_cell.angle_alpha   90.00
_cell.angle_beta   90.00
_cell.angle_gamma   90.00
#
_symmetry.space_group_name_H-M   'P 1'
#
loop_
_entity.id
_entity.type
_entity.pdbx_description
1 polymer ?
#
loop_
_entity_poly.entity_id
_entity_poly.type
_entity_poly.pdbx_seq_one_letter_code
_entity_poly.pdbx_strand_id
1 'polypeptide(L)'
;MDLSFTVQTKIQKPVNEVFEAVHNPKKLSSYFTSGGSDGPLDEGKTVLWKFNDVGDKIVTAPVKVQKVVRNKLIRFSWEASEGLFDPKTGSIP
;
A
#
# COMPACT_ATOMS: atom_id res chain seq x y z
N MET A 1 11.40 7.10 18.04
CA MET A 1 11.59 5.64 18.08
C MET A 1 11.28 5.14 16.68
N ASP A 2 12.30 4.72 15.94
CA ASP A 2 12.16 4.28 14.55
C ASP A 2 11.77 2.81 14.53
N LEU A 3 10.48 2.53 14.33
CA LEU A 3 10.00 1.16 14.17
C LEU A 3 10.31 0.68 12.75
N SER A 4 11.14 -0.36 12.63
CA SER A 4 11.50 -1.00 11.36
C SER A 4 11.22 -2.49 11.43
N PHE A 5 10.38 -3.00 10.52
CA PHE A 5 10.02 -4.41 10.43
C PHE A 5 10.40 -4.95 9.05
N THR A 6 10.95 -6.16 9.01
CA THR A 6 11.25 -6.87 7.76
C THR A 6 10.50 -8.19 7.75
N VAL A 7 9.67 -8.41 6.72
CA VAL A 7 8.90 -9.64 6.54
C VAL A 7 9.24 -10.23 5.17
N GLN A 8 9.34 -11.55 5.11
CA GLN A 8 9.66 -12.30 3.89
C GLN A 8 8.65 -13.41 3.68
N THR A 9 8.22 -13.62 2.44
CA THR A 9 7.33 -14.72 2.05
C THR A 9 7.71 -15.22 0.66
N LYS A 10 7.28 -16.43 0.30
CA LYS A 10 7.48 -17.04 -1.02
C LYS A 10 6.16 -17.12 -1.76
N ILE A 11 6.13 -16.61 -2.99
CA ILE A 11 4.95 -16.64 -3.86
C ILE A 11 5.27 -17.55 -5.05
N GLN A 12 4.47 -18.59 -5.27
CA GLN A 12 4.64 -19.53 -6.38
C GLN A 12 4.05 -18.95 -7.68
N LYS A 13 4.52 -17.76 -8.08
CA LYS A 13 4.11 -17.04 -9.30
C LYS A 13 5.33 -16.41 -9.98
N PRO A 14 5.28 -16.18 -11.30
CA PRO A 14 6.32 -15.42 -12.01
C PRO A 14 6.53 -14.03 -11.40
N VAL A 15 7.79 -13.57 -11.35
CA VAL A 15 8.15 -12.27 -10.76
C VAL A 15 7.42 -11.09 -11.41
N ASN A 16 7.15 -11.17 -12.72
CA ASN A 16 6.42 -10.14 -13.44
C ASN A 16 4.97 -10.04 -12.97
N GLU A 17 4.31 -11.17 -12.71
CA GLU A 17 2.94 -11.17 -12.18
C GLU A 17 2.88 -10.60 -10.76
N VAL A 18 3.87 -10.95 -9.91
CA VAL A 18 3.98 -10.42 -8.54
C VAL A 18 4.21 -8.91 -8.57
N PHE A 19 5.12 -8.45 -9.42
CA PHE A 19 5.38 -7.02 -9.59
C PHE A 19 4.14 -6.27 -10.10
N GLU A 20 3.46 -6.81 -11.12
CA GLU A 20 2.22 -6.22 -11.62
C GLU A 20 1.09 -6.22 -10.60
N ALA A 21 1.04 -7.22 -9.70
CA ALA A 21 0.03 -7.28 -8.65
C ALA A 21 0.12 -6.08 -7.69
N VAL A 22 1.34 -5.58 -7.44
CA VAL A 22 1.56 -4.39 -6.60
C VAL A 22 1.49 -3.11 -7.45
N HIS A 23 2.09 -3.09 -8.63
CA HIS A 23 2.20 -1.89 -9.48
C HIS A 23 0.86 -1.46 -10.10
N ASN A 24 0.00 -2.41 -10.49
CA ASN A 24 -1.26 -2.12 -11.17
C ASN A 24 -2.37 -1.83 -10.14
N PRO A 25 -3.03 -0.64 -10.20
CA PRO A 25 -4.03 -0.26 -9.21
C PRO A 25 -5.21 -1.23 -9.18
N LYS A 26 -5.59 -1.81 -10.33
CA LYS A 26 -6.69 -2.79 -10.40
C LYS A 26 -6.38 -4.07 -9.62
N LYS A 27 -5.13 -4.55 -9.71
CA LYS A 27 -4.70 -5.75 -8.99
C LYS A 27 -4.46 -5.42 -7.51
N LEU A 28 -3.78 -4.31 -7.22
CA LEU A 28 -3.50 -3.87 -5.85
C LEU A 28 -4.78 -3.72 -5.03
N SER A 29 -5.85 -3.21 -5.65
CA SER A 29 -7.15 -3.01 -4.98
C SER A 29 -7.84 -4.31 -4.59
N SER A 30 -7.52 -5.43 -5.24
CA SER A 30 -8.00 -6.76 -4.83
C SER A 30 -7.26 -7.35 -3.63
N TYR A 31 -6.12 -6.79 -3.23
CA TYR A 31 -5.29 -7.35 -2.14
C TYR A 31 -5.11 -6.40 -0.96
N PHE A 32 -5.08 -5.09 -1.18
CA PHE A 32 -4.69 -4.11 -0.16
C PHE A 32 -5.60 -2.88 -0.13
N THR A 33 -5.76 -2.18 -1.25
CA THR A 33 -6.54 -0.94 -1.30
C THR A 33 -8.01 -1.22 -1.64
N SER A 34 -8.80 -1.64 -0.64
CA SER A 34 -10.21 -2.04 -0.84
C SER A 34 -11.07 -0.97 -1.54
N GLY A 35 -10.71 0.30 -1.41
CA GLY A 35 -11.40 1.44 -2.05
C GLY A 35 -10.84 1.88 -3.39
N GLY A 36 -9.76 1.27 -3.88
CA GLY A 36 -9.10 1.65 -5.12
C GLY A 36 -7.75 2.36 -4.93
N SER A 37 -7.00 2.43 -6.03
CA SER A 37 -5.82 3.31 -6.17
C SER A 37 -6.01 4.19 -7.40
N ASP A 38 -5.69 5.47 -7.27
CA ASP A 38 -5.90 6.51 -8.30
C ASP A 38 -5.01 6.34 -9.53
N GLY A 39 -3.95 5.53 -9.43
CA GLY A 39 -3.07 5.21 -10.56
C GLY A 39 -2.04 4.13 -10.28
N PRO A 40 -1.28 3.71 -11.31
CA PRO A 40 -0.13 2.83 -11.16
C PRO A 40 1.00 3.50 -10.38
N LEU A 41 1.74 2.68 -9.64
CA LEU A 41 2.90 3.10 -8.85
C LEU A 41 4.11 3.37 -9.76
N ASP A 42 4.04 4.42 -10.57
CA ASP A 42 5.17 4.91 -11.36
C ASP A 42 6.16 5.70 -10.50
N GLU A 43 7.44 5.58 -10.81
CA GLU A 43 8.50 6.33 -10.13
C GLU A 43 8.28 7.85 -10.22
N GLY A 44 8.37 8.54 -9.07
CA GLY A 44 8.22 9.98 -8.97
C GLY A 44 6.77 10.48 -8.92
N LYS A 45 5.76 9.60 -9.08
CA LYS A 45 4.35 9.98 -8.96
C LYS A 45 3.83 9.90 -7.52
N THR A 46 2.79 10.66 -7.24
CA THR A 46 1.97 10.52 -6.05
C THR A 46 0.65 9.88 -6.44
N VAL A 47 0.29 8.76 -5.82
CA VAL A 47 -0.98 8.06 -6.04
C VAL A 47 -1.83 8.15 -4.78
N LEU A 48 -3.14 8.25 -4.93
CA LEU A 48 -4.07 8.25 -3.79
C LEU A 48 -4.63 6.84 -3.59
N TRP A 49 -4.42 6.26 -2.41
CA TRP A 49 -5.01 4.99 -2.02
C TRP A 49 -6.25 5.23 -1.18
N LYS A 50 -7.34 4.54 -1.53
CA LYS A 50 -8.60 4.60 -0.81
C LYS A 50 -8.82 3.28 -0.08
N PHE A 51 -9.19 3.36 1.18
CA PHE A 51 -9.55 2.25 2.03
C PHE A 51 -10.98 2.42 2.46
N ASN A 52 -11.84 1.52 1.99
CA ASN A 52 -13.26 1.49 2.33
C ASN A 52 -13.59 0.42 3.40
N ASP A 53 -12.56 -0.25 3.92
CA ASP A 53 -12.69 -1.38 4.86
C ASP A 53 -12.33 -0.99 6.31
N VAL A 54 -11.95 0.27 6.53
CA VAL A 54 -11.63 0.82 7.86
C VAL A 54 -12.92 1.35 8.52
N GLY A 55 -13.75 0.43 8.99
CA GLY A 55 -15.01 0.73 9.67
C GLY A 55 -16.02 1.46 8.77
N ASP A 56 -16.70 2.48 9.29
CA ASP A 56 -17.68 3.30 8.56
C ASP A 56 -17.02 4.43 7.75
N LYS A 57 -15.69 4.57 7.79
CA LYS A 57 -14.96 5.71 7.23
C LYS A 57 -14.16 5.33 6.00
N ILE A 58 -14.33 6.12 4.94
CA ILE A 58 -13.47 6.08 3.76
C ILE A 58 -12.19 6.85 4.07
N VAL A 59 -11.07 6.15 4.15
CA VAL A 59 -9.76 6.76 4.40
C VAL A 59 -9.02 6.87 3.09
N THR A 60 -8.53 8.07 2.77
CA THR A 60 -7.69 8.31 1.59
C THR A 60 -6.30 8.70 2.02
N ALA A 61 -5.28 7.96 1.57
CA ALA A 61 -3.88 8.18 1.91
C ALA A 61 -3.06 8.54 0.64
N PRO A 62 -2.36 9.69 0.62
CA PRO A 62 -1.44 10.02 -0.46
C PRO A 62 -0.15 9.20 -0.33
N VAL A 63 0.19 8.45 -1.38
CA VAL A 63 1.37 7.59 -1.45
C VAL A 63 2.34 8.14 -2.48
N LYS A 64 3.53 8.51 -2.02
CA LYS A 64 4.61 9.02 -2.86
C LYS A 64 5.55 7.90 -3.26
N VAL A 65 5.64 7.63 -4.56
CA VAL A 65 6.52 6.61 -5.10
C VAL A 65 7.91 7.18 -5.28
N GLN A 66 8.88 6.61 -4.56
CA GLN A 66 10.26 7.11 -4.56
C GLN A 66 11.12 6.41 -5.61
N LYS A 67 10.99 5.10 -5.76
CA LYS A 67 11.80 4.31 -6.68
C LYS A 67 11.10 3.05 -7.15
N VAL A 68 11.19 2.76 -8.44
CA VAL A 68 10.59 1.55 -9.02
C VAL A 68 11.59 0.88 -9.95
N VAL A 69 12.02 -0.32 -9.57
CA VAL A 69 12.83 -1.19 -10.42
C VAL A 69 11.98 -2.36 -10.83
N ARG A 70 11.63 -2.42 -12.12
CA ARG A 70 10.75 -3.44 -12.68
C ARG A 70 11.20 -4.84 -12.27
N ASN A 71 10.26 -5.62 -11.73
CA ASN A 71 10.47 -7.01 -11.28
C ASN A 71 11.53 -7.18 -10.17
N LYS A 72 11.90 -6.11 -9.44
CA LYS A 72 12.93 -6.17 -8.39
C LYS A 72 12.58 -5.36 -7.13
N LEU A 73 12.10 -4.13 -7.26
CA LEU A 73 11.90 -3.23 -6.13
C LEU A 73 10.79 -2.23 -6.40
N ILE A 74 9.92 -2.00 -5.41
CA ILE A 74 9.02 -0.86 -5.35
C ILE A 74 9.25 -0.19 -3.99
N ARG A 75 9.64 1.07 -3.99
CA ARG A 75 9.84 1.88 -2.80
C ARG A 75 8.90 3.07 -2.86
N PHE A 76 8.04 3.18 -1.84
CA PHE A 76 7.12 4.28 -1.67
C PHE A 76 7.09 4.68 -0.20
N SER A 77 6.61 5.88 0.06
CA SER A 77 6.32 6.40 1.39
C SER A 77 4.92 6.97 1.39
N TRP A 78 4.18 6.70 2.45
CA TRP A 78 2.87 7.27 2.70
C TRP A 78 2.79 7.74 4.14
N GLU A 79 1.91 8.68 4.41
CA GLU A 79 1.63 9.09 5.78
C GLU A 79 0.56 8.15 6.35
N ALA A 80 0.81 7.59 7.52
CA ALA A 80 -0.21 6.89 8.26
C ALA A 80 -1.24 7.93 8.73
N SER A 81 -2.54 7.62 8.62
CA SER A 81 -3.55 8.49 9.21
C SER A 81 -3.44 8.40 10.73
N GLU A 82 -3.00 9.50 11.33
CA GLU A 82 -2.90 9.63 12.79
C GLU A 82 -4.29 9.46 13.41
N GLY A 83 -4.45 8.49 14.31
CA GLY A 83 -5.69 8.26 15.07
C GLY A 83 -6.58 7.07 14.66
N LEU A 84 -6.19 6.24 13.67
CA LEU A 84 -6.94 5.03 13.32
C LEU A 84 -6.55 3.79 14.12
N PHE A 85 -5.45 3.81 14.87
CA PHE A 85 -5.01 2.65 15.62
C PHE A 85 -4.55 3.12 16.98
N ASP A 86 -5.30 2.77 18.02
CA ASP A 86 -4.85 2.96 19.40
C ASP A 86 -3.98 1.76 19.79
N PRO A 87 -2.64 1.90 19.87
CA PRO A 87 -1.76 0.78 20.17
C PRO A 87 -1.95 0.23 21.59
N LYS A 88 -2.68 0.95 22.45
CA LYS A 88 -3.02 0.51 23.82
C LYS A 88 -4.28 -0.35 23.88
N THR A 89 -5.25 -0.14 22.99
CA THR A 89 -6.53 -0.86 22.99
C THR A 89 -6.67 -1.83 21.83
N GLY A 90 -5.79 -1.75 20.83
CA GLY A 90 -5.87 -2.54 19.59
C GLY A 90 -7.12 -2.23 18.77
N SER A 91 -7.80 -1.11 19.05
CA SER A 91 -9.04 -0.72 18.39
C SER A 91 -8.80 0.33 17.32
N ILE A 92 -9.58 0.20 16.25
CA ILE A 92 -9.74 1.18 15.19
C ILE A 92 -11.10 1.86 15.46
N PRO A 93 -11.18 3.21 15.48
CA PRO A 93 -12.43 3.92 15.79
C PRO A 93 -13.48 3.80 14.70
#